data_AF-A0A6G3XQX5-F1
#
_entry.id   AF-A0A6G3XQX5-F1
#
_cell.length_a   1.000
_cell.length_b   1.000
_cell.length_c   1.000
_cell.angle_alpha   90.00
_cell.angle_beta   90.00
_cell.angle_gamma   90.00
#
_symmetry.space_group_name_H-M   'P 1'
#
loop_
_entity.id
_entity.type
_entity.pdbx_description
1 polymer ?
#
loop_
_entity_poly.entity_id
_entity_poly.type
_entity_poly.pdbx_seq_one_letter_code
_entity_poly.pdbx_strand_id
1 'polypeptide(L)'
;PWESARPRVTAVSSFGAGGSNAHVIIEEYVADAAPAERSADDGEQLVVLSARTPEGLRHSAARLAAFLEREEAHGRTVRLADLAFTLRSGREAMKERLAVTVFSVPELRRALRAFAETGDGTVVPGLHRGSTGQDRGAAAGIWADDDDLRELLAERWGREGKYGKLAALWADGMDLDWRALPGAVPPPRRISLPTYP
;
A
#
# COMPACT_ATOMS: atom_id res chain seq x y z
N PRO A 1 -5.40 3.73 -31.44
CA PRO A 1 -4.07 3.64 -30.80
C PRO A 1 -3.31 4.96 -31.01
N TRP A 2 -2.55 5.44 -30.02
CA TRP A 2 -1.68 6.62 -30.19
C TRP A 2 -0.25 6.13 -30.50
N GLU A 3 0.03 5.99 -31.79
CA GLU A 3 1.26 5.38 -32.31
C GLU A 3 2.39 6.41 -32.40
N SER A 4 3.59 6.07 -31.90
CA SER A 4 4.80 6.90 -32.01
C SER A 4 6.05 6.05 -31.76
N ALA A 5 7.13 6.33 -32.51
CA ALA A 5 8.45 5.72 -32.31
C ALA A 5 9.37 6.52 -31.35
N ARG A 6 8.91 7.69 -30.91
CA ARG A 6 9.56 8.61 -29.96
C ARG A 6 8.59 8.93 -28.81
N PRO A 7 9.06 9.47 -27.67
CA PRO A 7 8.16 9.93 -26.61
C PRO A 7 7.01 10.76 -27.19
N ARG A 8 5.77 10.42 -26.84
CA ARG A 8 4.59 11.14 -27.35
C ARG A 8 4.59 12.54 -26.76
N VAL A 9 4.46 13.56 -27.61
CA VAL A 9 4.36 14.96 -27.18
C VAL A 9 2.97 15.48 -27.53
N THR A 10 2.36 16.20 -26.60
CA THR A 10 1.09 16.92 -26.80
C THR A 10 1.14 18.29 -26.17
N ALA A 11 0.19 19.16 -26.54
CA ALA A 11 0.06 20.47 -25.95
C ALA A 11 -1.36 20.71 -25.42
N VAL A 12 -1.46 21.44 -24.33
CA VAL A 12 -2.71 21.87 -23.71
C VAL A 12 -2.74 23.39 -23.69
N SER A 13 -3.75 23.98 -24.35
CA SER A 13 -3.99 25.42 -24.37
C SER A 13 -5.28 25.75 -23.63
N SER A 14 -5.28 26.84 -22.87
CA SER A 14 -6.47 27.37 -22.20
C SER A 14 -6.55 28.89 -22.41
N PHE A 15 -7.70 29.37 -22.87
CA PHE A 15 -7.94 30.77 -23.20
C PHE A 15 -9.14 31.28 -22.38
N GLY A 16 -8.89 32.20 -21.46
CA GLY A 16 -9.93 32.83 -20.64
C GLY A 16 -10.57 34.00 -21.36
N ALA A 17 -11.89 34.17 -21.21
CA ALA A 17 -12.64 35.26 -21.81
C ALA A 17 -12.15 36.68 -21.41
N GLY A 18 -11.45 36.80 -20.27
CA GLY A 18 -10.81 38.05 -19.82
C GLY A 18 -9.42 38.33 -20.43
N GLY A 19 -8.95 37.51 -21.37
CA GLY A 19 -7.66 37.70 -22.05
C GLY A 19 -6.49 36.93 -21.45
N SER A 20 -6.68 36.20 -20.34
CA SER A 20 -5.65 35.34 -19.74
C SER A 20 -5.50 34.05 -20.52
N ASN A 21 -4.29 33.77 -21.01
CA ASN A 21 -3.98 32.60 -21.81
C ASN A 21 -2.86 31.77 -21.16
N ALA A 22 -2.98 30.44 -21.23
CA ALA A 22 -1.95 29.51 -20.78
C ALA A 22 -1.73 28.41 -21.82
N HIS A 23 -0.48 27.97 -21.95
CA HIS A 23 -0.09 26.90 -22.86
C HIS A 23 0.98 26.03 -22.21
N VAL A 24 0.81 24.72 -22.27
CA VAL A 24 1.74 23.74 -21.70
C VAL A 24 2.01 22.65 -22.72
N ILE A 25 3.27 22.25 -22.87
CA ILE A 25 3.69 21.09 -23.67
C ILE A 25 4.01 19.96 -22.70
N ILE A 26 3.46 18.78 -22.98
CA ILE A 26 3.60 17.58 -22.16
C ILE A 26 4.26 16.51 -23.03
N GLU A 27 5.38 15.97 -22.56
CA GLU A 27 6.05 14.81 -23.16
C GLU A 27 5.78 13.56 -22.30
N GLU A 28 5.58 12.43 -22.96
CA GLU A 28 5.46 11.13 -22.32
C GLU A 28 6.73 10.78 -21.53
N TYR A 29 6.54 10.38 -20.28
CA TYR A 29 7.62 9.77 -19.51
C TYR A 29 7.88 8.34 -20.01
N VAL A 30 9.02 8.13 -20.67
CA VAL A 30 9.54 6.80 -21.00
C VAL A 30 10.45 6.35 -19.88
N ALA A 31 10.01 5.39 -19.07
CA ALA A 31 10.84 4.81 -18.04
C ALA A 31 12.04 4.10 -18.68
N ASP A 32 13.23 4.25 -18.10
CA ASP A 32 14.36 3.37 -18.42
C ASP A 32 13.88 1.92 -18.29
N ALA A 33 14.24 1.09 -19.27
CA ALA A 33 13.89 -0.33 -19.27
C ALA A 33 14.35 -0.92 -17.94
N ALA A 34 13.39 -1.12 -17.03
CA ALA A 34 13.67 -1.81 -15.78
C ALA A 34 14.28 -3.16 -16.14
N PRO A 35 15.33 -3.63 -15.43
CA PRO A 35 15.88 -4.94 -15.68
C PRO A 35 14.73 -5.95 -15.72
N ALA A 36 14.69 -6.73 -16.80
CA ALA A 36 13.58 -7.61 -17.19
C ALA A 36 13.29 -8.73 -16.17
N GLU A 37 14.05 -8.79 -15.08
CA GLU A 37 13.97 -9.77 -14.01
C GLU A 37 13.67 -9.06 -12.69
N ARG A 38 12.49 -8.44 -12.57
CA ARG A 38 11.89 -8.24 -11.25
C ARG A 38 11.20 -9.54 -10.89
N SER A 39 12.01 -10.52 -10.46
CA SER A 39 11.55 -11.88 -10.15
C SER A 39 10.39 -11.88 -9.16
N ALA A 40 9.46 -12.80 -9.38
CA ALA A 40 8.20 -12.97 -8.68
C ALA A 40 8.32 -13.39 -7.19
N ASP A 41 9.52 -13.36 -6.63
CA ASP A 41 9.82 -13.80 -5.27
C ASP A 41 10.27 -12.59 -4.42
N ASP A 42 9.30 -11.71 -4.15
CA ASP A 42 9.48 -10.62 -3.17
C ASP A 42 9.44 -11.15 -1.72
N GLY A 43 9.29 -12.48 -1.52
CA GLY A 43 9.03 -13.09 -0.23
C GLY A 43 7.69 -12.65 0.37
N GLU A 44 7.54 -12.88 1.66
CA GLU A 44 6.38 -12.40 2.42
C GLU A 44 6.36 -10.87 2.47
N GLN A 45 5.20 -10.26 2.20
CA GLN A 45 5.00 -8.82 2.21
C GLN A 45 3.91 -8.43 3.21
N LEU A 46 4.17 -7.35 3.96
CA LEU A 46 3.21 -6.72 4.86
C LEU A 46 2.46 -5.60 4.12
N VAL A 47 1.16 -5.83 3.88
CA VAL A 47 0.25 -4.86 3.25
C VAL A 47 -0.67 -4.25 4.30
N VAL A 48 -0.83 -2.94 4.27
CA VAL A 48 -1.61 -2.19 5.26
C VAL A 48 -2.70 -1.35 4.60
N LEU A 49 -3.84 -1.21 5.26
CA LEU A 49 -4.94 -0.32 4.90
C LEU A 49 -5.49 0.34 6.17
N SER A 50 -5.88 1.60 6.08
CA SER A 50 -6.54 2.29 7.19
C SER A 50 -7.67 3.20 6.72
N ALA A 51 -8.64 3.42 7.59
CA ALA A 51 -9.74 4.34 7.37
C ALA A 51 -10.21 5.02 8.66
N ARG A 52 -11.08 6.03 8.53
CA ARG A 52 -11.67 6.72 9.69
C ARG A 52 -12.77 5.89 10.36
N THR A 53 -13.44 5.03 9.59
CA THR A 53 -14.58 4.22 10.06
C THR A 53 -14.46 2.77 9.59
N PRO A 54 -15.07 1.82 10.31
CA PRO A 54 -15.08 0.41 9.90
C PRO A 54 -15.63 0.20 8.49
N GLU A 55 -16.70 0.92 8.14
CA GLU A 55 -17.33 0.93 6.82
C GLU A 55 -16.34 1.42 5.74
N GLY A 56 -15.63 2.51 6.03
CA GLY A 56 -14.62 3.07 5.13
C GLY A 56 -13.45 2.10 4.89
N LEU A 57 -13.09 1.33 5.92
CA LEU A 57 -12.05 0.30 5.80
C LEU A 57 -12.51 -0.84 4.89
N ARG A 58 -13.76 -1.32 5.06
CA ARG A 58 -14.37 -2.33 4.17
C ARG A 58 -14.43 -1.84 2.72
N HIS A 59 -14.89 -0.61 2.49
CA HIS A 59 -14.94 -0.02 1.14
C HIS A 59 -13.54 0.11 0.53
N SER A 60 -12.54 0.51 1.31
CA SER A 60 -11.16 0.62 0.83
C SER A 60 -10.59 -0.74 0.42
N ALA A 61 -10.84 -1.78 1.21
CA ALA A 61 -10.46 -3.15 0.87
C ALA A 61 -11.14 -3.66 -0.41
N ALA A 62 -12.45 -3.44 -0.54
CA ALA A 62 -13.21 -3.80 -1.75
C ALA A 62 -12.68 -3.10 -3.01
N ARG A 63 -12.40 -1.78 -2.91
CA ARG A 63 -11.85 -1.00 -4.02
C ARG A 63 -10.47 -1.47 -4.43
N LEU A 64 -9.59 -1.80 -3.47
CA LEU A 64 -8.27 -2.33 -3.79
C LEU A 64 -8.36 -3.72 -4.45
N ALA A 65 -9.23 -4.60 -3.95
CA ALA A 65 -9.45 -5.91 -4.57
C ALA A 65 -9.95 -5.80 -6.03
N ALA A 66 -10.91 -4.91 -6.28
CA ALA A 66 -11.44 -4.65 -7.61
C ALA A 66 -10.39 -4.02 -8.55
N PHE A 67 -9.54 -3.14 -8.03
CA PHE A 67 -8.41 -2.59 -8.78
C PHE A 67 -7.44 -3.69 -9.24
N LEU A 68 -7.04 -4.59 -8.34
CA LEU A 68 -6.12 -5.67 -8.66
C LEU A 68 -6.67 -6.63 -9.71
N GLU A 69 -7.96 -6.95 -9.62
CA GLU A 69 -8.66 -7.73 -10.64
C GLU A 69 -8.69 -7.02 -12.00
N ARG A 70 -8.95 -5.71 -12.00
CA ARG A 70 -8.92 -4.90 -13.23
C ARG A 70 -7.52 -4.90 -13.85
N GLU A 71 -6.47 -4.69 -13.07
CA GLU A 71 -5.09 -4.71 -13.59
C GLU A 71 -4.75 -6.06 -14.23
N GLU A 72 -5.08 -7.17 -13.56
CA GLU A 72 -4.89 -8.54 -14.08
C GLU A 72 -5.66 -8.76 -15.39
N ALA A 73 -6.93 -8.34 -15.46
CA ALA A 73 -7.75 -8.46 -16.67
C ALA A 73 -7.22 -7.64 -17.86
N HIS A 74 -6.46 -6.57 -17.61
CA HIS A 74 -5.79 -5.78 -18.65
C HIS A 74 -4.36 -6.28 -18.94
N GLY A 75 -3.95 -7.44 -18.41
CA GLY A 75 -2.61 -8.00 -18.59
C GLY A 75 -1.50 -7.20 -17.91
N ARG A 76 -1.84 -6.34 -16.93
CA ARG A 76 -0.86 -5.53 -16.19
C ARG A 76 -0.46 -6.26 -14.91
N THR A 77 0.82 -6.54 -14.76
CA THR A 77 1.38 -7.18 -13.56
C THR A 77 1.71 -6.12 -12.51
N VAL A 78 1.03 -6.20 -11.36
CA VAL A 78 1.36 -5.42 -10.17
C VAL A 78 2.35 -6.20 -9.33
N ARG A 79 3.53 -5.63 -9.06
CA ARG A 79 4.50 -6.22 -8.14
C ARG A 79 4.04 -6.03 -6.70
N LEU A 80 4.08 -7.10 -5.90
CA LEU A 80 3.57 -7.07 -4.53
C LEU A 80 4.39 -6.12 -3.63
N ALA A 81 5.72 -6.10 -3.75
CA ALA A 81 6.56 -5.17 -2.98
C ALA A 81 6.29 -3.70 -3.30
N ASP A 82 6.04 -3.35 -4.57
CA ASP A 82 5.68 -1.98 -4.99
C ASP A 82 4.35 -1.54 -4.35
N LEU A 83 3.37 -2.46 -4.33
CA LEU A 83 2.07 -2.23 -3.69
C LEU A 83 2.20 -2.05 -2.17
N ALA A 84 2.89 -2.98 -1.51
CA ALA A 84 3.09 -2.95 -0.05
C ALA A 84 3.87 -1.69 0.36
N PHE A 85 4.89 -1.31 -0.40
CA PHE A 85 5.64 -0.07 -0.17
C PHE A 85 4.75 1.16 -0.33
N THR A 86 3.98 1.24 -1.41
CA THR A 86 3.08 2.38 -1.67
C THR A 86 2.05 2.58 -0.55
N LEU A 87 1.47 1.49 -0.04
CA LEU A 87 0.46 1.57 1.01
C LEU A 87 1.05 1.90 2.37
N ARG A 88 2.23 1.37 2.70
CA ARG A 88 2.95 1.67 3.96
C ARG A 88 3.42 3.13 4.01
N SER A 89 4.12 3.60 2.98
CA SER A 89 4.81 4.90 3.04
C SER A 89 4.07 6.04 2.32
N GLY A 90 3.00 5.74 1.59
CA GLY A 90 2.28 6.70 0.74
C GLY A 90 0.86 7.03 1.20
N ARG A 91 0.45 6.58 2.39
CA ARG A 91 -0.88 6.79 2.95
C ARG A 91 -0.77 7.17 4.43
N GLU A 92 -1.65 8.06 4.88
CA GLU A 92 -1.80 8.41 6.29
C GLU A 92 -2.43 7.23 7.05
N ALA A 93 -1.86 6.86 8.19
CA ALA A 93 -2.41 5.83 9.06
C ALA A 93 -3.58 6.37 9.89
N MET A 94 -4.78 5.92 9.59
CA MET A 94 -6.02 6.34 10.26
C MET A 94 -6.39 5.42 11.44
N LYS A 95 -7.54 5.69 12.06
CA LYS A 95 -8.04 5.01 13.27
C LYS A 95 -8.28 3.52 13.08
N GLU A 96 -9.05 3.16 12.08
CA GLU A 96 -9.41 1.77 11.79
C GLU A 96 -8.33 1.18 10.88
N ARG A 97 -7.70 0.09 11.31
CA ARG A 97 -6.50 -0.45 10.66
C ARG A 97 -6.68 -1.92 10.30
N LEU A 98 -6.18 -2.28 9.14
CA LEU A 98 -6.10 -3.63 8.59
C LEU A 98 -4.69 -3.90 8.08
N ALA A 99 -4.03 -4.91 8.61
CA ALA A 99 -2.75 -5.38 8.12
C ALA A 99 -2.87 -6.84 7.67
N VAL A 100 -2.23 -7.19 6.56
CA VAL A 100 -2.24 -8.55 6.04
C VAL A 100 -0.85 -8.93 5.55
N THR A 101 -0.43 -10.14 5.90
CA THR A 101 0.80 -10.77 5.44
C THR A 101 0.49 -11.74 4.32
N VAL A 102 1.17 -11.60 3.18
CA VAL A 102 0.90 -12.39 1.96
C VAL A 102 2.17 -12.62 1.15
N PHE A 103 2.19 -13.70 0.37
CA PHE A 103 3.27 -14.02 -0.57
C PHE A 103 2.93 -13.66 -2.01
N SER A 104 1.67 -13.33 -2.32
CA SER A 104 1.26 -13.06 -3.69
C SER A 104 0.08 -12.09 -3.81
N VAL A 105 -0.03 -11.43 -4.98
CA VAL A 105 -1.16 -10.55 -5.30
C VAL A 105 -2.50 -11.32 -5.35
N PRO A 106 -2.60 -12.54 -5.90
CA PRO A 106 -3.82 -13.33 -5.82
C PRO A 106 -4.25 -13.64 -4.38
N GLU A 107 -3.31 -13.94 -3.49
CA GLU A 107 -3.58 -14.18 -2.08
C GLU A 107 -4.11 -12.92 -1.39
N LEU A 108 -3.45 -11.78 -1.62
CA LEU A 108 -3.93 -10.47 -1.15
C LEU A 108 -5.35 -10.18 -1.61
N ARG A 109 -5.64 -10.38 -2.89
CA ARG A 109 -6.98 -10.15 -3.44
C ARG A 109 -8.04 -10.99 -2.73
N ARG A 110 -7.75 -12.28 -2.47
CA ARG A 110 -8.69 -13.15 -1.73
C ARG A 110 -8.91 -12.65 -0.30
N ALA A 111 -7.84 -12.30 0.41
CA ALA A 111 -7.91 -11.77 1.76
C ALA A 111 -8.76 -10.49 1.84
N LEU A 112 -8.55 -9.55 0.91
CA LEU A 112 -9.28 -8.29 0.84
C LEU A 112 -10.77 -8.49 0.51
N ARG A 113 -11.11 -9.42 -0.40
CA ARG A 113 -12.50 -9.76 -0.71
C ARG A 113 -13.21 -10.37 0.49
N ALA A 114 -12.58 -11.37 1.12
CA ALA A 114 -13.15 -12.02 2.30
C ALA A 114 -13.41 -11.01 3.42
N PHE A 115 -12.48 -10.09 3.68
CA PHE A 115 -12.66 -9.03 4.65
C PHE A 115 -13.78 -8.04 4.24
N ALA A 116 -13.86 -7.66 2.97
CA ALA A 116 -14.89 -6.75 2.48
C ALA A 116 -16.31 -7.33 2.63
N GLU A 117 -16.47 -8.64 2.44
CA GLU A 117 -17.76 -9.34 2.52
C GLU A 117 -18.20 -9.61 3.97
N THR A 118 -17.31 -10.15 4.78
CA THR A 118 -17.63 -10.56 6.15
C THR A 118 -17.57 -9.39 7.13
N GLY A 119 -16.75 -8.39 6.84
CA GLY A 119 -16.44 -7.30 7.76
C GLY A 119 -15.69 -7.76 9.02
N ASP A 120 -15.26 -9.02 9.08
CA ASP A 120 -14.46 -9.59 10.15
C ASP A 120 -13.18 -10.22 9.57
N GLY A 121 -12.07 -10.01 10.26
CA GLY A 121 -10.74 -10.45 9.83
C GLY A 121 -10.37 -11.87 10.28
N THR A 122 -11.18 -12.46 11.18
CA THR A 122 -10.88 -13.70 11.91
C THR A 122 -10.73 -14.95 11.03
N VAL A 123 -11.26 -14.94 9.82
CA VAL A 123 -11.29 -16.12 8.92
C VAL A 123 -10.05 -16.18 8.02
N VAL A 124 -9.24 -15.12 7.94
CA VAL A 124 -8.10 -15.03 7.01
C VAL A 124 -6.78 -15.13 7.79
N PRO A 125 -5.98 -16.20 7.61
CA PRO A 125 -4.66 -16.30 8.24
C PRO A 125 -3.77 -15.11 7.89
N GLY A 126 -3.04 -14.59 8.89
CA GLY A 126 -2.11 -13.47 8.69
C GLY A 126 -2.77 -12.09 8.52
N LEU A 127 -4.10 -12.01 8.65
CA LEU A 127 -4.87 -10.77 8.65
C LEU A 127 -5.11 -10.30 10.09
N HIS A 128 -4.70 -9.07 10.37
CA HIS A 128 -4.84 -8.40 11.66
C HIS A 128 -5.70 -7.15 11.48
N ARG A 129 -6.67 -6.95 12.37
CA ARG A 129 -7.53 -5.77 12.39
C ARG A 129 -7.56 -5.19 13.79
N GLY A 130 -7.48 -3.87 13.88
CA GLY A 130 -7.65 -3.15 15.13
C GLY A 130 -8.12 -1.71 14.91
N SER A 131 -8.33 -1.01 16.03
CA SER A 131 -8.76 0.38 16.06
C SER A 131 -7.94 1.14 17.09
N THR A 132 -7.39 2.29 16.72
CA THR A 132 -6.64 3.14 17.65
C THR A 132 -7.61 3.69 18.69
N GLY A 133 -7.47 3.28 19.96
CA GLY A 133 -8.24 3.82 21.09
C GLY A 133 -9.21 2.86 21.78
N GLN A 134 -9.26 1.57 21.42
CA GLN A 134 -9.83 0.55 22.31
C GLN A 134 -8.82 0.20 23.42
N ASP A 135 -9.33 0.03 24.65
CA ASP A 135 -8.58 -0.17 25.91
C ASP A 135 -7.24 -0.87 25.72
N ARG A 136 -6.19 -0.06 25.65
CA ARG A 136 -4.83 -0.56 25.62
C ARG A 136 -4.39 -0.74 27.06
N GLY A 137 -4.23 -1.98 27.48
CA GLY A 137 -3.55 -2.29 28.74
C GLY A 137 -2.18 -1.59 28.81
N ALA A 138 -1.65 -1.43 30.02
CA ALA A 138 -0.45 -0.64 30.35
C ALA A 138 0.79 -0.88 29.45
N ALA A 139 0.88 -2.03 28.77
CA ALA A 139 1.94 -2.35 27.82
C ALA A 139 2.00 -1.39 26.62
N ALA A 140 0.87 -0.93 26.07
CA ALA A 140 0.94 -0.08 24.88
C ALA A 140 1.39 1.36 25.18
N GLY A 141 1.21 1.84 26.42
CA GLY A 141 1.75 3.13 26.88
C GLY A 141 3.27 3.10 26.99
N ILE A 142 3.84 1.99 27.47
CA ILE A 142 5.30 1.79 27.57
C ILE A 142 5.96 1.81 26.18
N TRP A 143 5.27 1.32 25.14
CA TRP A 143 5.79 1.27 23.77
C TRP A 143 5.41 2.55 22.98
N ALA A 144 4.55 3.39 23.54
CA ALA A 144 4.08 4.60 22.90
C ALA A 144 5.12 5.75 22.97
N ASP A 145 5.97 5.73 23.98
CA ASP A 145 6.84 6.85 24.35
C ASP A 145 8.32 6.64 23.97
N ASP A 146 8.67 5.50 23.36
CA ASP A 146 10.05 5.15 23.01
C ASP A 146 10.18 4.90 21.50
N ASP A 147 10.53 5.97 20.76
CA ASP A 147 10.72 5.93 19.31
C ASP A 147 11.92 5.05 18.91
N ASP A 148 12.98 5.02 19.71
CA ASP A 148 14.16 4.19 19.47
C ASP A 148 13.80 2.70 19.57
N LEU A 149 12.98 2.32 20.55
CA LEU A 149 12.49 0.94 20.70
C LEU A 149 11.64 0.51 19.52
N ARG A 150 10.78 1.40 18.98
CA ARG A 150 9.95 1.10 17.80
C ARG A 150 10.80 0.85 16.57
N GLU A 151 11.81 1.70 16.34
CA GLU A 151 12.73 1.55 15.21
C GLU A 151 13.50 0.23 15.29
N LEU A 152 14.07 -0.08 16.46
CA LEU A 152 14.81 -1.33 16.70
C LEU A 152 13.93 -2.57 16.51
N LEU A 153 12.67 -2.53 16.95
CA LEU A 153 11.73 -3.64 16.75
C LEU A 153 11.36 -3.83 15.28
N ALA A 154 11.05 -2.73 14.57
CA ALA A 154 10.74 -2.77 13.16
C ALA A 154 11.91 -3.31 12.34
N GLU A 155 13.13 -2.82 12.59
CA GLU A 155 14.34 -3.25 11.89
C GLU A 155 14.65 -4.74 12.17
N ARG A 156 14.67 -5.13 13.45
CA ARG A 156 14.99 -6.50 13.85
C ARG A 156 13.97 -7.50 13.34
N TRP A 157 12.68 -7.25 13.55
CA TRP A 157 11.63 -8.18 13.11
C TRP A 157 11.43 -8.14 11.60
N GLY A 158 11.69 -7.01 10.95
CA GLY A 158 11.78 -6.95 9.50
C GLY A 158 12.89 -7.86 8.97
N ARG A 159 14.11 -7.79 9.52
CA ARG A 159 15.23 -8.67 9.14
C ARG A 159 14.97 -10.15 9.42
N GLU A 160 14.27 -10.45 10.51
CA GLU A 160 13.89 -11.82 10.90
C GLU A 160 12.65 -12.35 10.14
N GLY A 161 12.03 -11.56 9.25
CA GLY A 161 10.82 -11.96 8.50
C GLY A 161 9.57 -12.12 9.36
N LYS A 162 9.52 -11.48 10.54
CA LYS A 162 8.41 -11.61 11.51
C LYS A 162 7.28 -10.62 11.20
N TYR A 163 6.82 -10.58 9.96
CA TYR A 163 5.82 -9.61 9.50
C TYR A 163 4.48 -9.74 10.21
N GLY A 164 4.07 -10.95 10.64
CA GLY A 164 2.84 -11.13 11.40
C GLY A 164 2.82 -10.36 12.74
N LYS A 165 3.97 -10.24 13.42
CA LYS A 165 4.06 -9.45 14.66
C LYS A 165 3.94 -7.95 14.40
N LEU A 166 4.58 -7.48 13.32
CA LEU A 166 4.49 -6.09 12.90
C LEU A 166 3.07 -5.73 12.43
N ALA A 167 2.41 -6.65 11.74
CA ALA A 167 1.01 -6.54 11.32
C ALA A 167 0.08 -6.36 12.53
N ALA A 168 0.23 -7.21 13.55
CA ALA A 168 -0.56 -7.13 14.78
C ALA A 168 -0.36 -5.78 15.49
N LEU A 169 0.90 -5.39 15.75
CA LEU A 169 1.20 -4.12 16.44
C LEU A 169 0.66 -2.91 15.70
N TRP A 170 0.86 -2.86 14.38
CA TRP A 170 0.36 -1.74 13.59
C TRP A 170 -1.16 -1.69 13.56
N ALA A 171 -1.84 -2.84 13.43
CA ALA A 171 -3.29 -2.93 13.47
C ALA A 171 -3.85 -2.50 14.82
N ASP A 172 -3.18 -2.84 15.92
CA ASP A 172 -3.49 -2.38 17.28
C ASP A 172 -3.22 -0.88 17.47
N GLY A 173 -2.62 -0.24 16.47
CA GLY A 173 -2.49 1.19 16.31
C GLY A 173 -1.16 1.77 16.81
N MET A 174 -0.11 0.95 16.83
CA MET A 174 1.27 1.43 16.92
C MET A 174 1.67 2.06 15.59
N ASP A 175 2.33 3.21 15.63
CA ASP A 175 2.96 3.78 14.44
C ASP A 175 4.35 3.17 14.29
N LEU A 176 4.60 2.60 13.10
CA LEU A 176 5.85 1.95 12.75
C LEU A 176 6.57 2.80 11.71
N ASP A 177 7.87 3.01 11.87
CA ASP A 177 8.67 3.57 10.79
C ASP A 177 8.95 2.50 9.74
N TRP A 178 8.22 2.58 8.63
CA TRP A 178 8.37 1.65 7.51
C TRP A 178 9.73 1.74 6.81
N ARG A 179 10.51 2.82 7.04
CA ARG A 179 11.87 2.97 6.50
C ARG A 179 12.87 2.00 7.13
N ALA A 180 12.59 1.55 8.36
CA ALA A 180 13.41 0.59 9.07
C ALA A 180 13.24 -0.85 8.56
N LEU A 181 12.19 -1.12 7.76
CA LEU A 181 12.00 -2.45 7.18
C LEU A 181 13.02 -2.71 6.07
N PRO A 182 13.56 -3.95 5.96
CA PRO A 182 14.44 -4.31 4.87
C PRO A 182 13.81 -3.99 3.51
N GLY A 183 14.55 -3.28 2.66
CA GLY A 183 14.13 -3.02 1.30
C GLY A 183 14.11 -4.31 0.48
N ALA A 184 13.07 -4.49 -0.34
CA ALA A 184 13.09 -5.52 -1.37
C ALA A 184 14.18 -5.20 -2.41
N VAL A 185 14.76 -6.22 -3.05
CA VAL A 185 15.71 -6.06 -4.15
C VAL A 185 15.08 -6.64 -5.42
N PRO A 186 14.89 -5.84 -6.49
CA PRO A 186 15.20 -4.41 -6.61
C PRO A 186 14.29 -3.53 -5.73
N PRO A 187 14.72 -2.30 -5.38
CA PRO A 187 13.99 -1.42 -4.47
C PRO A 187 12.56 -1.18 -4.97
N PRO A 188 11.56 -1.25 -4.08
CA PRO A 188 10.19 -1.02 -4.47
C PRO A 188 9.97 0.45 -4.83
N ARG A 189 9.04 0.69 -5.75
CA ARG A 189 8.64 2.04 -6.18
C ARG A 189 7.18 2.33 -5.83
N ARG A 190 6.86 3.61 -5.69
CA ARG A 190 5.47 4.05 -5.57
C ARG A 190 4.74 3.81 -6.88
N ILE A 191 3.55 3.23 -6.79
CA ILE A 191 2.65 2.99 -7.92
C ILE A 191 1.30 3.66 -7.70
N SER A 192 0.56 3.91 -8.78
CA SER A 192 -0.80 4.43 -8.67
C SER A 192 -1.73 3.36 -8.10
N LEU A 193 -2.29 3.63 -6.94
CA LEU A 193 -3.30 2.80 -6.27
C LEU A 193 -4.56 3.62 -6.01
N PRO A 194 -5.74 2.98 -5.83
CA PRO A 194 -6.96 3.67 -5.44
C PRO A 194 -6.74 4.63 -4.26
N THR A 195 -7.36 5.81 -4.35
CA THR A 195 -7.37 6.78 -3.26
C THR A 195 -8.50 6.49 -2.29
N TYR A 196 -8.40 7.07 -1.09
CA TYR A 196 -9.43 6.98 -0.05
C TYR A 196 -10.81 7.38 -0.61
N PRO A 197 -11.89 6.63 -0.29
CA PRO A 197 -13.25 6.94 -0.71
C PRO A 197 -13.85 8.18 -0.04
#